data_AF-A0A6B2DTZ9-F1
#
_entry.id   AF-A0A6B2DTZ9-F1
#
_cell.length_a   1.000
_cell.length_b   1.000
_cell.length_c   1.000
_cell.angle_alpha   90.00
_cell.angle_beta   90.00
_cell.angle_gamma   90.00
#
_symmetry.space_group_name_H-M   'P 1'
#
loop_
_entity.id
_entity.type
_entity.pdbx_description
1 polymer ?
#
loop_
_entity_poly.entity_id
_entity_poly.type
_entity_poly.pdbx_seq_one_letter_code
_entity_poly.pdbx_strand_id
1 'polypeptide(L)'
;MAKARQVAGGGRAVEVPPERLRGWFERFSASHGGIVTTAGTPHEIGVTAADGTTATATVPFGPLEEPSLDALVAHVLVPRRIALLLVRLGGHSVGIARDGRVEVSRTDRHLVHGRSAAGGWSQQRFARRRAG
;
A
#
# COMPACT_ATOMS: atom_id res chain seq x y z
N MET A 1 14.11 0.36 -6.49
CA MET A 1 13.78 0.81 -5.13
C MET A 1 12.95 2.07 -5.25
N ALA A 2 11.79 2.16 -4.61
CA ALA A 2 11.11 3.45 -4.53
C ALA A 2 11.98 4.43 -3.74
N LYS A 3 12.00 5.69 -4.18
CA LYS A 3 12.86 6.72 -3.62
C LYS A 3 12.44 7.01 -2.18
N ALA A 4 13.43 7.07 -1.28
CA ALA A 4 13.22 7.55 0.08
C ALA A 4 12.45 8.88 0.08
N ARG A 5 11.36 8.98 0.84
CA ARG A 5 10.63 10.24 1.05
C ARG A 5 10.82 10.74 2.47
N GLN A 6 10.88 12.05 2.63
CA GLN A 6 10.82 12.68 3.96
C GLN A 6 9.40 12.53 4.51
N VAL A 7 9.29 12.31 5.82
CA VAL A 7 8.01 12.24 6.53
C VAL A 7 7.81 13.44 7.44
N ALA A 8 6.54 13.79 7.67
CA ALA A 8 6.19 14.84 8.63
C ALA A 8 6.64 14.42 10.03
N GLY A 9 7.28 15.33 10.77
CA GLY A 9 7.86 15.03 12.09
C GLY A 9 9.34 14.63 12.08
N GLY A 10 9.98 14.61 10.91
CA GLY A 10 11.40 14.25 10.76
C GLY A 10 11.57 12.75 10.49
N GLY A 11 12.63 12.40 9.74
CA GLY A 11 12.93 11.03 9.34
C GLY A 11 12.58 10.72 7.89
N ARG A 12 12.72 9.43 7.53
CA ARG A 12 12.64 8.93 6.15
C ARG A 12 11.73 7.71 6.09
N ALA A 13 10.78 7.72 5.15
CA ALA A 13 10.08 6.51 4.73
C ALA A 13 10.76 5.91 3.50
N VAL A 14 10.87 4.59 3.48
CA VAL A 14 11.38 3.79 2.38
C VAL A 14 10.40 2.65 2.08
N GLU A 15 10.25 2.30 0.81
CA GLU A 15 9.56 1.07 0.45
C GLU A 15 10.57 -0.05 0.31
N VAL A 16 10.33 -1.13 1.03
CA VAL A 16 11.19 -2.32 1.05
C VAL A 16 10.37 -3.48 0.51
N PRO A 17 10.80 -4.13 -0.59
CA PRO A 17 10.16 -5.36 -1.06
C PRO A 17 10.15 -6.43 0.04
N PRO A 18 9.10 -7.28 0.14
CA PRO A 18 8.96 -8.28 1.20
C PRO A 18 10.22 -9.15 1.40
N GLU A 19 10.80 -9.63 0.31
CA GLU A 19 11.99 -10.49 0.28
C GLU A 19 13.26 -9.80 0.78
N ARG A 20 13.25 -8.46 0.88
CA ARG A 20 14.38 -7.66 1.35
C ARG A 20 14.21 -7.17 2.79
N LEU A 21 13.06 -7.42 3.41
CA LEU A 21 12.71 -6.85 4.71
C LEU A 21 13.65 -7.33 5.82
N ARG A 22 13.91 -8.64 5.89
CA ARG A 22 14.86 -9.21 6.87
C ARG A 22 16.24 -8.55 6.77
N GLY A 23 16.82 -8.57 5.57
CA GLY A 23 18.14 -7.96 5.35
C GLY A 23 18.16 -6.45 5.57
N TRP A 24 17.02 -5.76 5.42
CA TRP A 24 16.91 -4.35 5.76
C TRP A 24 17.03 -4.12 7.27
N PHE A 25 16.33 -4.91 8.09
CA PHE A 25 16.44 -4.83 9.55
C PHE A 25 17.81 -5.27 10.07
N GLU A 26 18.45 -6.27 9.46
CA GLU A 26 19.82 -6.66 9.79
C GLU A 26 20.81 -5.52 9.55
N ARG A 27 20.73 -4.86 8.39
CA ARG A 27 21.56 -3.68 8.10
C ARG A 27 21.24 -2.50 9.02
N PHE A 28 19.96 -2.26 9.30
CA PHE A 28 19.55 -1.25 10.26
C PHE A 28 20.18 -1.52 11.63
N SER A 29 20.09 -2.75 12.13
CA SER A 29 20.69 -3.17 13.38
C SER A 29 22.21 -2.94 13.39
N ALA A 30 22.92 -3.43 12.36
CA ALA A 30 24.37 -3.29 12.25
C ALA A 30 24.84 -1.82 12.19
N SER A 31 24.09 -0.95 11.52
CA SER A 31 24.44 0.47 11.39
C SER A 31 24.16 1.30 12.65
N HIS A 32 23.31 0.83 13.56
CA HIS A 32 22.84 1.60 14.72
C HIS A 32 23.17 0.94 16.07
N GLY A 33 24.20 0.07 16.08
CA GLY A 33 24.72 -0.54 17.31
C GLY A 33 23.89 -1.70 17.87
N GLY A 34 23.01 -2.29 17.07
CA GLY A 34 22.12 -3.39 17.48
C GLY A 34 20.70 -2.93 17.79
N ILE A 35 19.71 -3.82 17.58
CA ILE A 35 18.33 -3.57 18.01
C ILE A 35 18.24 -3.98 19.48
N VAL A 36 17.83 -3.05 20.34
CA VAL A 36 17.73 -3.28 21.79
C VAL A 36 16.30 -3.52 22.24
N THR A 37 15.32 -2.95 21.54
CA THR A 37 13.90 -3.10 21.86
C THR A 37 13.12 -3.36 20.58
N THR A 38 12.19 -4.32 20.64
CA THR A 38 11.15 -4.52 19.63
C THR A 38 9.80 -4.40 20.31
N ALA A 39 8.92 -3.56 19.76
CA ALA A 39 7.53 -3.42 20.20
C ALA A 39 6.62 -3.66 19.02
N GLY A 40 5.46 -4.27 19.26
CA GLY A 40 4.55 -4.62 18.19
C GLY A 40 3.09 -4.48 18.59
N THR A 41 2.29 -4.10 17.61
CA THR A 41 0.83 -4.19 17.62
C THR A 41 0.41 -5.11 16.48
N PRO A 42 -0.87 -5.49 16.40
CA PRO A 42 -1.36 -6.26 15.26
C PRO A 42 -1.16 -5.58 13.89
N HIS A 43 -0.93 -4.26 13.86
CA HIS A 43 -0.85 -3.47 12.62
C HIS A 43 0.50 -2.77 12.40
N GLU A 44 1.43 -2.83 13.35
CA GLU A 44 2.72 -2.15 13.26
C GLU A 44 3.78 -2.83 14.13
N ILE A 45 5.00 -2.94 13.62
CA ILE A 45 6.20 -3.31 14.39
C ILE A 45 7.14 -2.10 14.46
N GLY A 46 7.57 -1.75 15.65
CA GLY A 46 8.59 -0.75 15.93
C GLY A 46 9.83 -1.38 16.53
N VAL A 47 11.01 -0.88 16.13
CA VAL A 47 12.29 -1.24 16.74
C VAL A 47 13.03 0.02 17.18
N THR A 48 13.76 -0.10 18.28
CA THR A 48 14.69 0.92 18.78
C THR A 48 16.09 0.32 18.82
N ALA A 49 17.05 1.02 18.24
CA ALA A 49 18.46 0.65 18.22
C ALA A 49 19.24 1.23 19.42
N ALA A 50 20.46 0.75 19.64
CA ALA A 50 21.29 1.15 20.77
C ALA A 50 21.65 2.65 20.76
N ASP A 51 21.79 3.25 19.57
CA ASP A 51 22.02 4.68 19.41
C ASP A 51 20.75 5.55 19.54
N GLY A 52 19.61 4.94 19.87
CA GLY A 52 18.31 5.61 20.00
C GLY A 52 17.53 5.75 18.69
N THR A 53 18.10 5.38 17.54
CA THR A 53 17.40 5.43 16.26
C THR A 53 16.25 4.43 16.22
N THR A 54 15.11 4.86 15.67
CA THR A 54 13.92 4.01 15.56
C THR A 54 13.57 3.70 14.12
N ALA A 55 12.89 2.57 13.92
CA ALA A 55 12.26 2.22 12.67
C ALA A 55 10.89 1.60 12.93
N THR A 56 9.89 1.99 12.15
CA THR A 56 8.53 1.43 12.21
C THR A 56 8.15 0.84 10.86
N ALA A 57 7.45 -0.29 10.91
CA ALA A 57 6.94 -0.99 9.75
C ALA A 57 5.46 -1.34 9.96
N THR A 58 4.61 -0.84 9.07
CA THR A 58 3.20 -1.23 9.03
C THR A 58 3.06 -2.70 8.62
N VAL A 59 2.12 -3.42 9.23
CA VAL A 59 1.74 -4.79 8.86
C VAL A 59 0.74 -4.73 7.70
N PRO A 60 1.13 -5.09 6.47
CA PRO A 60 0.19 -5.14 5.35
C PRO A 60 -0.77 -6.31 5.55
N PHE A 61 -2.07 -6.12 5.30
CA PHE A 61 -3.09 -7.17 5.47
C PHE A 61 -3.08 -7.81 6.88
N GLY A 62 -2.88 -6.99 7.92
CA GLY A 62 -2.96 -7.46 9.32
C GLY A 62 -4.35 -7.99 9.69
N PRO A 63 -4.52 -8.52 10.93
CA PRO A 63 -3.60 -8.41 12.06
C PRO A 63 -2.44 -9.44 12.06
N LEU A 64 -1.36 -9.14 12.80
CA LEU A 64 -0.48 -10.16 13.39
C LEU A 64 -1.06 -10.62 14.73
N GLU A 65 -1.15 -11.94 14.94
CA GLU A 65 -1.62 -12.52 16.21
C GLU A 65 -0.58 -12.35 17.32
N GLU A 66 0.69 -12.65 17.02
CA GLU A 66 1.84 -12.50 17.92
C GLU A 66 2.86 -11.54 17.30
N PRO A 67 2.75 -10.23 17.56
CA PRO A 67 3.61 -9.22 16.93
C PRO A 67 5.08 -9.38 17.30
N SER A 68 5.89 -9.74 16.31
CA SER A 68 7.35 -9.77 16.41
C SER A 68 7.97 -9.44 15.06
N LEU A 69 9.27 -9.17 15.05
CA LEU A 69 10.00 -8.91 13.82
C LEU A 69 10.00 -10.13 12.89
N ASP A 70 10.20 -11.33 13.45
CA ASP A 70 10.17 -12.58 12.67
C ASP A 70 8.76 -12.89 12.17
N ALA A 71 7.72 -12.64 12.97
CA ALA A 71 6.33 -12.79 12.55
C ALA A 71 6.00 -11.83 11.39
N LEU A 72 6.46 -10.56 11.44
CA LEU A 72 6.29 -9.63 10.33
C LEU A 72 6.99 -10.13 9.07
N VAL A 73 8.24 -10.60 9.17
CA VAL A 73 8.99 -11.14 8.02
C VAL A 73 8.27 -12.34 7.42
N ALA A 74 7.80 -13.28 8.24
CA ALA A 74 7.03 -14.42 7.76
C ALA A 74 5.72 -13.97 7.09
N HIS A 75 5.01 -13.02 7.72
CA HIS A 75 3.72 -12.51 7.25
C HIS A 75 3.80 -11.83 5.89
N VAL A 76 4.82 -11.00 5.64
CA VAL A 76 4.95 -10.31 4.34
C VAL A 76 5.32 -11.26 3.20
N LEU A 77 5.92 -12.41 3.51
CA LEU A 77 6.28 -13.43 2.53
C LEU A 77 5.14 -14.37 2.16
N VAL A 78 4.02 -14.35 2.89
CA VAL A 78 2.83 -15.15 2.55
C VAL A 78 2.29 -14.70 1.19
N PRO A 79 2.24 -15.59 0.17
CA PRO A 79 1.66 -15.27 -1.12
C PRO A 79 0.18 -14.94 -0.95
N ARG A 80 -0.22 -13.75 -1.38
CA ARG A 80 -1.61 -13.29 -1.25
C ARG A 80 -2.31 -13.24 -2.59
N ARG A 81 -3.58 -13.64 -2.57
CA ARG A 81 -4.52 -13.47 -3.66
C ARG A 81 -5.43 -12.28 -3.33
N ILE A 82 -5.39 -11.23 -4.14
CA ILE A 82 -6.12 -9.98 -3.92
C ILE A 82 -7.00 -9.67 -5.12
N ALA A 83 -8.17 -9.07 -4.86
CA ALA A 83 -9.00 -8.48 -5.90
C ALA A 83 -8.57 -7.03 -6.14
N LEU A 84 -8.46 -6.66 -7.41
CA LEU A 84 -8.15 -5.30 -7.88
C LEU A 84 -9.40 -4.73 -8.54
N LEU A 85 -9.79 -3.53 -8.13
CA LEU A 85 -10.84 -2.72 -8.76
C LEU A 85 -10.23 -1.36 -9.10
N LEU A 86 -10.09 -1.10 -10.40
CA LEU A 86 -9.59 0.16 -10.93
C LEU A 86 -10.74 0.88 -11.62
N VAL A 87 -11.09 2.08 -11.15
CA VAL A 87 -12.21 2.86 -11.69
C VAL A 87 -11.70 4.21 -12.15
N ARG A 88 -12.15 4.62 -13.34
CA ARG A 88 -12.00 5.99 -13.84
C ARG A 88 -13.30 6.43 -14.52
N LEU A 89 -13.42 7.72 -14.80
CA LEU A 89 -14.56 8.20 -15.59
C LEU A 89 -14.61 7.46 -16.95
N GLY A 90 -15.75 6.84 -17.24
CA GLY A 90 -15.99 6.13 -18.49
C GLY A 90 -15.35 4.74 -18.62
N GLY A 91 -14.85 4.14 -17.53
CA GLY A 91 -14.38 2.76 -17.60
C GLY A 91 -13.90 2.18 -16.28
N HIS A 92 -13.77 0.86 -16.26
CA HIS A 92 -13.28 0.13 -15.10
C HIS A 92 -12.52 -1.12 -15.52
N SER A 93 -11.66 -1.59 -14.62
CA SER A 93 -11.05 -2.91 -14.69
C SER A 93 -11.24 -3.62 -13.35
N VAL A 94 -11.59 -4.89 -13.41
CA VAL A 94 -11.62 -5.81 -12.27
C VAL A 94 -10.66 -6.96 -12.55
N GLY A 95 -9.99 -7.47 -11.52
CA GLY A 95 -9.14 -8.64 -11.68
C GLY A 95 -8.71 -9.25 -10.37
N ILE A 96 -8.18 -10.45 -10.43
CA ILE A 96 -7.56 -11.15 -9.32
C ILE A 96 -6.06 -11.21 -9.58
N ALA A 97 -5.25 -10.81 -8.60
CA ALA A 97 -3.81 -10.92 -8.65
C ALA A 97 -3.30 -11.82 -7.53
N ARG A 98 -2.28 -12.62 -7.82
CA ARG A 98 -1.55 -13.42 -6.84
C ARG A 98 -0.07 -13.11 -6.97
N ASP A 99 0.54 -12.68 -5.87
CA ASP A 99 1.99 -12.46 -5.78
C ASP A 99 2.56 -11.62 -6.95
N GLY A 100 1.96 -10.46 -7.18
CA GLY A 100 2.35 -9.53 -8.24
C GLY A 100 1.92 -9.91 -9.66
N ARG A 101 1.25 -11.06 -9.87
CA ARG A 101 0.76 -11.51 -11.19
C ARG A 101 -0.76 -11.44 -11.26
N VAL A 102 -1.30 -10.83 -12.32
CA VAL A 102 -2.75 -10.87 -12.60
C VAL A 102 -3.11 -12.26 -13.15
N GLU A 103 -3.97 -12.99 -12.45
CA GLU A 103 -4.43 -14.32 -12.86
C GLU A 103 -5.59 -14.24 -13.84
N VAL A 104 -6.55 -13.34 -13.57
CA VAL A 104 -7.71 -13.09 -14.42
C VAL A 104 -8.12 -11.63 -14.29
N SER A 105 -8.56 -11.02 -15.39
CA SER A 105 -9.08 -9.67 -15.37
C SER A 105 -10.13 -9.46 -16.46
N ARG A 106 -10.98 -8.46 -16.23
CA ARG A 106 -11.94 -7.93 -17.21
C ARG A 106 -11.89 -6.41 -17.15
N THR A 107 -11.90 -5.80 -18.33
CA THR A 107 -11.93 -4.35 -18.50
C THR A 107 -13.14 -3.99 -19.34
N ASP A 108 -13.89 -2.97 -18.92
CA ASP A 108 -15.02 -2.46 -19.66
C ASP A 108 -15.03 -0.92 -19.71
N ARG A 109 -15.78 -0.37 -20.66
CA ARG A 109 -15.91 1.07 -20.88
C ARG A 109 -17.37 1.47 -20.86
N HIS A 110 -17.63 2.63 -20.28
CA HIS A 110 -18.97 3.19 -20.18
C HIS A 110 -19.00 4.53 -20.91
N LEU A 111 -20.05 4.76 -21.70
CA LEU A 111 -20.24 6.06 -22.33
C LEU A 111 -20.59 7.09 -21.26
N VAL A 112 -19.66 8.00 -20.97
CA VAL A 112 -19.91 9.13 -20.08
C VAL A 112 -19.85 10.42 -20.88
N HIS A 113 -21.00 11.10 -20.97
CA HIS A 113 -21.06 12.43 -21.57
C HIS A 113 -20.32 13.44 -20.69
N GLY A 114 -19.36 14.16 -21.27
CA GLY A 114 -18.61 15.22 -20.58
C GLY A 114 -19.49 16.38 -20.14
N ARG A 115 -18.95 17.27 -19.29
CA ARG A 115 -19.59 18.57 -19.02
C ARG A 115 -19.35 19.48 -20.22
N SER A 116 -20.40 19.86 -20.93
CA SER A 116 -20.34 20.92 -21.94
C SER A 116 -20.32 22.29 -21.25
N ALA A 117 -19.44 23.20 -21.70
CA ALA A 117 -19.33 24.57 -21.19
C ALA A 117 -20.54 25.46 -21.57
N ALA A 118 -21.32 25.08 -22.58
CA ALA A 118 -22.47 25.86 -23.04
C ALA A 118 -23.70 25.62 -22.16
N GLY A 119 -24.12 26.65 -21.42
CA GLY A 119 -25.41 26.71 -20.73
C GLY A 119 -26.54 26.79 -21.75
N GLY A 120 -27.38 25.75 -21.83
CA GLY A 120 -28.49 25.70 -22.77
C GLY A 120 -29.47 24.58 -22.43
N TRP A 121 -30.63 24.55 -23.11
CA TRP A 121 -31.74 23.62 -22.84
C TRP A 121 -31.36 22.13 -22.82
N SER A 122 -30.25 21.73 -23.46
CA SER A 122 -29.74 20.35 -23.45
C SER A 122 -28.93 19.99 -22.19
N GLN A 123 -28.51 20.95 -21.37
CA GLN A 123 -27.76 20.73 -20.12
C GLN A 123 -28.52 19.88 -19.12
N GLN A 124 -29.81 20.16 -18.90
CA GLN A 124 -30.64 19.37 -17.98
C GLN A 124 -30.79 17.91 -18.44
N ARG A 125 -30.78 17.65 -19.75
CA ARG A 125 -30.81 16.29 -20.32
C ARG A 125 -29.51 15.54 -20.05
N PHE A 126 -28.35 16.19 -20.20
CA PHE A 126 -27.05 15.59 -19.90
C PHE A 126 -26.74 15.50 -18.40
N ALA A 127 -27.31 16.38 -17.57
CA ALA A 127 -27.25 16.28 -16.12
C ALA A 127 -28.04 15.06 -15.61
N ARG A 128 -29.26 14.85 -16.11
CA ARG A 128 -30.07 13.65 -15.80
C ARG A 128 -29.37 12.35 -16.19
N ARG A 129 -28.78 12.29 -17.39
CA ARG A 129 -28.00 11.11 -17.84
C ARG A 129 -26.71 10.86 -17.04
N ARG A 130 -26.18 11.87 -16.34
CA ARG A 130 -25.01 11.73 -15.46
C ARG A 130 -25.38 11.39 -14.02
N ALA A 131 -26.56 11.77 -13.57
CA ALA A 131 -27.05 11.45 -12.23
C ALA A 131 -27.28 9.94 -12.06
N GLY A 132 -27.57 9.23 -13.16
CA GLY A 132 -28.02 7.84 -13.10
C GLY A 132 -29.50 7.81 -12.77
#